data_AF-A0A7L5YKH8-F1
#
_entry.id   AF-A0A7L5YKH8-F1
#
_cell.length_a   1.000
_cell.length_b   1.000
_cell.length_c   1.000
_cell.angle_alpha   90.00
_cell.angle_beta   90.00
_cell.angle_gamma   90.00
#
_symmetry.space_group_name_H-M   'P 1'
#
loop_
_entity.id
_entity.type
_entity.pdbx_description
1 polymer ?
#
loop_
_entity_poly.entity_id
_entity_poly.type
_entity_poly.pdbx_seq_one_letter_code
_entity_poly.pdbx_strand_id
1 'polypeptide(L)'
;MADTPVIIEESTHLEREKTQESPFFMAALHCASRLGRLLPAYPASMPANSPYRNESVVATATAVAQAFVVPTTSPEGQPAATPAPVVAALPADDALAKGDPAKGQQVFASQACAACHQVTGTEQPVCPNLSTIGTQAAEIIKEAGYKGQATSGSQYLYESIVKPNAYIVAGFNDGVMPNNFATTLSEEQIFDIVAYLNTLKGG
;
A
#
# COMPACT_ATOMS: atom_id res chain seq x y z
N MET A 1 -30.65 -8.33 73.37
CA MET A 1 -32.02 -7.85 73.61
C MET A 1 -31.99 -6.33 73.55
N ALA A 2 -32.90 -5.75 72.76
CA ALA A 2 -33.11 -4.34 72.44
C ALA A 2 -32.05 -3.72 71.49
N ASP A 3 -32.30 -3.57 70.18
CA ASP A 3 -33.33 -2.79 69.46
C ASP A 3 -33.28 -1.29 69.73
N THR A 4 -32.84 -0.51 68.74
CA THR A 4 -33.30 0.86 68.43
C THR A 4 -32.77 1.27 67.03
N PRO A 5 -33.42 2.22 66.32
CA PRO A 5 -34.16 1.88 65.09
C PRO A 5 -33.79 2.72 63.86
N VAL A 6 -34.36 2.30 62.73
CA VAL A 6 -34.45 3.01 61.43
C VAL A 6 -35.39 4.21 61.52
N ILE A 7 -34.97 5.37 60.97
CA ILE A 7 -35.80 6.53 60.57
C ILE A 7 -35.18 7.04 59.24
N ILE A 8 -35.72 6.71 58.05
CA ILE A 8 -36.72 7.44 57.24
C ILE A 8 -36.40 8.95 57.08
N GLU A 9 -36.02 9.39 55.88
CA GLU A 9 -36.76 10.45 55.16
C GLU A 9 -36.44 10.47 53.67
N GLU A 10 -37.52 10.27 52.92
CA GLU A 10 -37.73 10.45 51.50
C GLU A 10 -38.15 11.91 51.29
N SER A 11 -37.48 12.65 50.40
CA SER A 11 -37.95 13.94 49.86
C SER A 11 -37.14 14.24 48.59
N THR A 12 -37.60 13.83 47.41
CA THR A 12 -38.43 14.64 46.50
C THR A 12 -37.98 16.11 46.38
N HIS A 13 -37.19 16.39 45.35
CA HIS A 13 -37.10 17.72 44.75
C HIS A 13 -37.18 17.51 43.24
N LEU A 14 -38.40 17.36 42.72
CA LEU A 14 -39.22 18.42 42.15
C LEU A 14 -38.63 18.94 40.83
N GLU A 15 -39.25 18.46 39.76
CA GLU A 15 -39.22 19.01 38.42
C GLU A 15 -39.34 20.54 38.38
N ARG A 16 -38.64 21.16 37.43
CA ARG A 16 -39.16 22.31 36.69
C ARG A 16 -38.96 22.10 35.20
N GLU A 17 -40.01 21.62 34.58
CA GLU A 17 -40.36 21.94 33.20
C GLU A 17 -40.64 23.44 33.07
N LYS A 18 -40.17 24.09 32.00
CA LYS A 18 -41.06 24.83 31.07
C LYS A 18 -40.29 25.44 29.90
N THR A 19 -40.63 24.92 28.71
CA THR A 19 -41.03 25.66 27.51
C THR A 19 -40.12 26.75 26.94
N GLN A 20 -39.73 26.56 25.68
CA GLN A 20 -40.22 27.44 24.62
C GLN A 20 -40.23 26.67 23.29
N GLU A 21 -41.40 26.13 22.99
CA GLU A 21 -41.89 25.87 21.63
C GLU A 21 -41.80 27.15 20.81
N SER A 22 -41.44 27.08 19.52
CA SER A 22 -42.36 27.60 18.49
C SER A 22 -41.97 27.32 17.04
N PRO A 23 -42.98 27.31 16.15
CA PRO A 23 -43.01 26.55 14.91
C PRO A 23 -42.94 27.47 13.68
N PHE A 24 -42.56 26.93 12.52
CA PHE A 24 -43.16 27.36 11.26
C PHE A 24 -43.09 26.21 10.25
N PHE A 25 -44.17 25.44 10.24
CA PHE A 25 -44.59 24.60 9.14
C PHE A 25 -45.57 25.43 8.30
N MET A 26 -45.34 25.57 6.99
CA MET A 26 -46.31 25.82 5.92
C MET A 26 -45.50 25.86 4.61
N ALA A 27 -45.30 24.74 3.91
CA ALA A 27 -46.24 23.98 3.09
C ALA A 27 -46.43 24.54 1.67
N ALA A 28 -46.46 23.56 0.76
CA ALA A 28 -47.04 23.53 -0.57
C ALA A 28 -46.21 24.06 -1.76
N LEU A 29 -45.81 23.07 -2.57
CA LEU A 29 -45.99 22.95 -4.02
C LEU A 29 -45.63 24.18 -4.86
N HIS A 30 -44.75 24.02 -5.84
CA HIS A 30 -45.05 24.30 -7.25
C HIS A 30 -43.94 23.77 -8.18
N CYS A 31 -44.38 23.05 -9.22
CA CYS A 31 -43.78 22.92 -10.55
C CYS A 31 -42.44 22.18 -10.70
N ALA A 32 -42.52 20.85 -10.78
CA ALA A 32 -41.57 20.05 -11.55
C ALA A 32 -41.82 20.30 -13.05
N SER A 33 -40.93 21.03 -13.72
CA SER A 33 -40.83 21.04 -15.18
C SER A 33 -39.50 21.64 -15.63
N ARG A 34 -38.91 20.92 -16.61
CA ARG A 34 -37.95 21.35 -17.64
C ARG A 34 -36.44 21.14 -17.41
N LEU A 35 -35.99 20.18 -18.23
CA LEU A 35 -34.86 20.26 -19.17
C LEU A 35 -33.47 19.94 -18.60
N GLY A 36 -33.15 18.66 -18.77
CA GLY A 36 -31.88 18.12 -19.23
C GLY A 36 -30.69 19.06 -19.22
N ARG A 37 -29.76 18.79 -18.31
CA ARG A 37 -28.37 19.24 -18.44
C ARG A 37 -27.54 18.05 -18.88
N LEU A 38 -27.22 18.04 -20.18
CA LEU A 38 -26.26 17.15 -20.78
C LEU A 38 -24.95 17.24 -19.98
N LEU A 39 -24.48 16.09 -19.49
CA LEU A 39 -23.10 15.94 -19.09
C LEU A 39 -22.23 16.11 -20.34
N PRO A 40 -21.15 16.92 -20.30
CA PRO A 40 -20.20 16.93 -21.39
C PRO A 40 -19.55 15.55 -21.48
N ALA A 41 -19.76 14.88 -22.61
CA ALA A 41 -18.97 13.73 -23.01
C ALA A 41 -17.50 14.19 -23.08
N TYR A 42 -16.68 13.72 -22.15
CA TYR A 42 -15.24 13.84 -22.27
C TYR A 42 -14.78 12.94 -23.42
N PRO A 43 -14.14 13.49 -24.47
CA PRO A 43 -13.51 12.64 -25.47
C PRO A 43 -12.32 11.93 -24.83
N ALA A 44 -12.38 10.61 -24.74
CA ALA A 44 -11.23 9.76 -24.56
C ALA A 44 -10.38 9.82 -25.83
N SER A 45 -9.51 10.84 -25.92
CA SER A 45 -8.43 10.92 -26.89
C SER A 45 -7.11 10.94 -26.14
N MET A 46 -6.64 9.77 -25.73
CA MET A 46 -5.25 9.56 -25.34
C MET A 46 -4.37 9.59 -26.59
N PRO A 47 -3.23 10.31 -26.59
CA PRO A 47 -2.29 10.26 -27.71
C PRO A 47 -1.66 8.87 -27.83
N ALA A 48 -1.62 8.35 -29.06
CA ALA A 48 -1.17 7.01 -29.44
C ALA A 48 0.37 6.82 -29.36
N ASN A 49 1.04 7.33 -28.32
CA ASN A 49 2.47 7.16 -28.15
C ASN A 49 2.86 6.94 -26.67
N SER A 50 2.25 5.92 -26.05
CA SER A 50 2.76 5.37 -24.80
C SER A 50 3.73 4.24 -25.13
N PRO A 51 4.98 4.25 -24.62
CA PRO A 51 6.03 3.29 -24.99
C PRO A 51 5.81 1.86 -24.47
N TYR A 52 4.60 1.52 -23.98
CA TYR A 52 4.26 0.21 -23.44
C TYR A 52 3.21 -0.52 -24.29
N ARG A 53 3.50 -0.75 -25.57
CA ARG A 53 2.87 -1.82 -26.35
C ARG A 53 3.93 -2.77 -26.87
N ASN A 54 3.88 -4.01 -26.39
CA ASN A 54 4.58 -5.14 -26.96
C ASN A 54 3.73 -5.75 -28.08
N GLU A 55 3.90 -5.28 -29.32
CA GLU A 55 3.36 -6.00 -30.48
C GLU A 55 4.43 -6.86 -31.14
N SER A 56 4.09 -8.15 -31.23
CA SER A 56 4.79 -9.17 -31.97
C SER A 56 4.78 -8.85 -33.47
N VAL A 57 5.99 -8.65 -34.01
CA VAL A 57 6.52 -9.15 -35.30
C VAL A 57 5.51 -9.41 -36.41
N VAL A 58 5.50 -8.57 -37.46
CA VAL A 58 6.02 -8.84 -38.82
C VAL A 58 5.62 -7.70 -39.75
N ALA A 59 6.58 -6.91 -40.23
CA ALA A 59 6.47 -6.23 -41.53
C ALA A 59 7.86 -5.82 -42.04
N THR A 60 8.17 -6.33 -43.21
CA THR A 60 9.38 -6.15 -44.01
C THR A 60 9.64 -4.69 -44.38
N ALA A 61 10.86 -4.20 -44.14
CA ALA A 61 11.35 -2.98 -44.76
C ALA A 61 12.84 -3.11 -45.09
N THR A 62 13.13 -3.10 -46.39
CA THR A 62 14.48 -2.96 -46.96
C THR A 62 15.05 -1.60 -46.56
N ALA A 63 16.10 -1.58 -45.75
CA ALA A 63 16.79 -0.36 -45.37
C ALA A 63 18.30 -0.53 -45.49
N VAL A 64 18.90 0.44 -46.17
CA VAL A 64 20.31 0.57 -46.52
C VAL A 64 21.17 0.57 -45.25
N ALA A 65 22.16 -0.34 -45.21
CA ALA A 65 23.11 -0.46 -44.11
C ALA A 65 24.01 0.79 -44.03
N GLN A 66 23.85 1.56 -42.96
CA GLN A 66 24.91 2.40 -42.42
C GLN A 66 25.24 1.86 -41.04
N ALA A 67 26.41 1.23 -40.93
CA ALA A 67 26.92 0.62 -39.72
C ALA A 67 27.33 1.71 -38.72
N PHE A 68 26.41 2.09 -37.85
CA PHE A 68 26.76 2.73 -36.58
C PHE A 68 27.11 1.61 -35.58
N VAL A 69 28.40 1.43 -35.35
CA VAL A 69 28.93 0.62 -34.25
C VAL A 69 28.68 1.36 -32.94
N VAL A 70 27.62 0.99 -32.22
CA VAL A 70 27.42 1.42 -30.83
C VAL A 70 28.32 0.53 -29.96
N PRO A 71 29.27 1.07 -29.18
CA PRO A 71 29.98 0.28 -28.19
C PRO A 71 29.01 -0.01 -27.03
N THR A 72 28.29 -1.13 -27.12
CA THR A 72 27.60 -1.73 -25.97
C THR A 72 28.65 -2.23 -24.99
N THR A 73 28.98 -1.41 -24.01
CA THR A 73 29.57 -1.88 -22.75
C THR A 73 28.43 -2.13 -21.77
N SER A 74 27.68 -3.20 -22.04
CA SER A 74 26.87 -3.85 -21.02
C SER A 74 27.84 -4.65 -20.15
N PRO A 75 28.02 -4.37 -18.86
CA PRO A 75 28.76 -5.28 -18.01
C PRO A 75 27.89 -6.52 -17.77
N GLU A 76 27.96 -7.44 -18.72
CA GLU A 76 27.68 -8.85 -18.50
C GLU A 76 28.75 -9.39 -17.55
N GLY A 77 28.34 -9.86 -16.37
CA GLY A 77 29.22 -10.58 -15.45
C GLY A 77 29.32 -9.98 -14.05
N GLN A 78 28.20 -9.90 -13.33
CA GLN A 78 28.28 -10.15 -11.89
C GLN A 78 28.31 -11.67 -11.70
N PRO A 79 29.35 -12.23 -11.06
CA PRO A 79 29.39 -13.64 -10.72
C PRO A 79 28.14 -13.99 -9.92
N ALA A 80 27.43 -15.04 -10.33
CA ALA A 80 26.39 -15.63 -9.52
C ALA A 80 26.99 -15.94 -8.14
N ALA A 81 26.60 -15.13 -7.15
CA ALA A 81 26.95 -15.39 -5.77
C ALA A 81 26.42 -16.79 -5.45
N THR A 82 27.32 -17.65 -4.98
CA THR A 82 26.98 -18.98 -4.50
C THR A 82 25.89 -18.84 -3.43
N PRO A 83 24.80 -19.62 -3.46
CA PRO A 83 23.77 -19.49 -2.44
C PRO A 83 24.39 -19.86 -1.09
N ALA A 84 24.55 -18.86 -0.22
CA ALA A 84 24.88 -19.10 1.17
C ALA A 84 23.76 -19.94 1.80
N PRO A 85 24.08 -20.88 2.71
CA PRO A 85 23.07 -21.73 3.32
C PRO A 85 22.16 -20.88 4.21
N VAL A 86 20.91 -20.74 3.78
CA VAL A 86 19.85 -19.99 4.49
C VAL A 86 19.42 -20.73 5.76
N VAL A 87 20.15 -20.50 6.85
CA VAL A 87 19.61 -20.71 8.19
C VAL A 87 18.76 -19.49 8.56
N ALA A 88 17.46 -19.58 8.27
CA ALA A 88 16.30 -19.07 9.02
C ALA A 88 16.43 -17.79 9.90
N ALA A 89 17.21 -16.78 9.52
CA ALA A 89 17.29 -15.50 10.20
C ALA A 89 17.04 -14.36 9.20
N LEU A 90 16.30 -13.34 9.64
CA LEU A 90 16.11 -12.12 8.85
C LEU A 90 17.48 -11.45 8.62
N PRO A 91 17.72 -10.85 7.44
CA PRO A 91 18.94 -10.11 7.19
C PRO A 91 19.16 -8.99 8.21
N ALA A 92 20.42 -8.70 8.52
CA ALA A 92 20.78 -7.53 9.32
C ALA A 92 20.45 -6.24 8.57
N ASP A 93 20.15 -5.16 9.30
CA ASP A 93 19.81 -3.85 8.70
C ASP A 93 20.92 -3.33 7.78
N ASP A 94 22.19 -3.50 8.14
CA ASP A 94 23.33 -3.09 7.30
C ASP A 94 23.39 -3.84 5.97
N ALA A 95 22.81 -5.04 5.87
CA ALA A 95 22.69 -5.76 4.60
C ALA A 95 21.55 -5.19 3.76
N LEU A 96 20.38 -4.95 4.37
CA LEU A 96 19.21 -4.37 3.72
C LEU A 96 19.49 -2.94 3.22
N ALA A 97 20.28 -2.17 3.96
CA ALA A 97 20.67 -0.80 3.61
C ALA A 97 21.58 -0.70 2.37
N LYS A 98 22.12 -1.82 1.87
CA LYS A 98 22.92 -1.85 0.63
C LYS A 98 22.07 -1.87 -0.64
N GLY A 99 20.76 -2.08 -0.52
CA GLY A 99 19.85 -2.05 -1.68
C GLY A 99 19.86 -0.68 -2.37
N ASP A 100 19.67 -0.70 -3.68
CA ASP A 100 19.54 0.48 -4.52
C ASP A 100 18.05 0.86 -4.67
N PRO A 101 17.59 2.00 -4.11
CA PRO A 101 16.19 2.39 -4.17
C PRO A 101 15.70 2.69 -5.61
N ALA A 102 16.57 3.08 -6.53
CA ALA A 102 16.19 3.34 -7.92
C ALA A 102 15.92 2.01 -8.66
N LYS A 103 16.77 0.99 -8.45
CA LYS A 103 16.48 -0.37 -8.92
C LYS A 103 15.25 -0.94 -8.24
N GLY A 104 15.09 -0.71 -6.93
CA GLY A 104 13.95 -1.16 -6.16
C GLY A 104 12.63 -0.66 -6.70
N GLN A 105 12.57 0.61 -7.10
CA GLN A 105 11.41 1.19 -7.75
C GLN A 105 11.08 0.48 -9.09
N GLN A 106 12.09 0.13 -9.89
CA GLN A 106 11.90 -0.59 -11.15
C GLN A 106 11.39 -2.01 -10.92
N VAL A 107 11.93 -2.73 -9.93
CA VAL A 107 11.45 -4.06 -9.56
C VAL A 107 10.02 -3.99 -9.02
N PHE A 108 9.73 -3.04 -8.12
CA PHE A 108 8.38 -2.81 -7.58
C PHE A 108 7.34 -2.57 -8.69
N ALA A 109 7.70 -1.79 -9.72
CA ALA A 109 6.82 -1.51 -10.85
C ALA A 109 6.61 -2.72 -11.78
N SER A 110 7.61 -3.60 -11.89
CA SER A 110 7.59 -4.73 -12.84
C SER A 110 7.09 -6.05 -12.25
N GLN A 111 7.20 -6.25 -10.94
CA GLN A 111 6.89 -7.52 -10.25
C GLN A 111 5.48 -7.55 -9.64
N ALA A 112 4.53 -6.90 -10.30
CA ALA A 112 3.12 -6.78 -9.92
C ALA A 112 2.83 -6.08 -8.56
N CYS A 113 3.83 -5.65 -7.80
CA CYS A 113 3.63 -4.95 -6.53
C CYS A 113 2.74 -3.71 -6.73
N ALA A 114 3.04 -2.92 -7.76
CA ALA A 114 2.28 -1.72 -8.14
C ALA A 114 0.86 -2.00 -8.67
N ALA A 115 0.52 -3.24 -9.03
CA ALA A 115 -0.84 -3.60 -9.46
C ALA A 115 -1.82 -3.64 -8.28
N CYS A 116 -1.30 -3.81 -7.06
CA CYS A 116 -2.08 -3.97 -5.84
C CYS A 116 -1.79 -2.87 -4.81
N HIS A 117 -0.51 -2.50 -4.64
CA HIS A 117 -0.09 -1.50 -3.67
C HIS A 117 0.09 -0.13 -4.31
N GLN A 118 -0.64 0.85 -3.80
CA GLN A 118 -0.43 2.25 -4.15
C GLN A 118 0.69 2.86 -3.30
N VAL A 119 1.57 3.62 -3.95
CA VAL A 119 2.66 4.38 -3.30
C VAL A 119 2.41 5.88 -3.30
N THR A 120 1.29 6.31 -3.91
CA THR A 120 0.79 7.69 -3.91
C THR A 120 -0.73 7.66 -3.72
N GLY A 121 -1.29 8.69 -3.09
CA GLY A 121 -2.75 8.79 -2.89
C GLY A 121 -3.30 7.93 -1.74
N THR A 122 -4.62 7.70 -1.75
CA THR A 122 -5.37 7.05 -0.66
C THR A 122 -5.47 5.53 -0.82
N GLU A 123 -5.80 4.82 0.27
CA GLU A 123 -5.87 3.35 0.31
C GLU A 123 -6.77 2.71 -0.75
N GLN A 124 -6.37 1.51 -1.20
CA GLN A 124 -7.23 0.61 -1.97
C GLN A 124 -7.84 -0.43 -1.03
N PRO A 125 -9.09 -0.87 -1.26
CA PRO A 125 -9.81 -1.72 -0.31
C PRO A 125 -9.24 -3.13 -0.14
N VAL A 126 -8.32 -3.56 -1.02
CA VAL A 126 -7.81 -4.95 -1.05
C VAL A 126 -6.39 -5.05 -0.51
N CYS A 127 -5.58 -4.00 -0.63
CA CYS A 127 -4.15 -4.03 -0.27
C CYS A 127 -3.72 -2.73 0.41
N PRO A 128 -2.83 -2.81 1.42
CA PRO A 128 -2.35 -1.63 2.13
C PRO A 128 -1.70 -0.60 1.21
N ASN A 129 -1.94 0.68 1.48
CA ASN A 129 -1.19 1.76 0.85
C ASN A 129 0.22 1.83 1.45
N LEU A 130 1.22 1.98 0.58
CA LEU A 130 2.63 1.98 0.95
C LEU A 130 3.27 3.37 0.92
N SER A 131 2.50 4.44 0.65
CA SER A 131 3.03 5.81 0.50
C SER A 131 3.83 6.30 1.72
N THR A 132 3.55 5.78 2.91
CA THR A 132 4.19 6.14 4.18
C THR A 132 4.87 4.94 4.87
N ILE A 133 5.03 3.81 4.17
CA ILE A 133 5.52 2.58 4.80
C ILE A 133 6.93 2.71 5.36
N GLY A 134 7.76 3.59 4.78
CA GLY A 134 9.13 3.84 5.23
C GLY A 134 9.21 4.46 6.63
N THR A 135 8.12 5.03 7.17
CA THR A 135 8.02 5.43 8.58
C THR A 135 7.15 4.49 9.39
N GLN A 136 6.07 3.95 8.81
CA GLN A 136 5.14 3.08 9.52
C GLN A 136 5.71 1.71 9.89
N ALA A 137 6.60 1.14 9.07
CA ALA A 137 7.13 -0.22 9.27
C ALA A 137 7.72 -0.43 10.68
N ALA A 138 8.43 0.57 11.21
CA ALA A 138 9.01 0.51 12.55
C ALA A 138 7.98 0.62 13.67
N GLU A 139 6.80 1.20 13.40
CA GLU A 139 5.71 1.28 14.36
C GLU A 139 4.88 -0.01 14.36
N ILE A 140 4.67 -0.62 13.19
CA ILE A 140 3.91 -1.88 13.04
C ILE A 140 4.50 -2.98 13.92
N ILE A 141 5.84 -3.13 13.94
CA ILE A 141 6.49 -4.18 14.75
C ILE A 141 6.30 -3.99 16.27
N LYS A 142 5.88 -2.80 16.71
CA LYS A 142 5.59 -2.49 18.12
C LYS A 142 4.14 -2.78 18.50
N GLU A 143 3.28 -3.07 17.52
CA GLU A 143 1.88 -3.40 17.76
C GLU A 143 1.78 -4.72 18.53
N ALA A 144 0.88 -4.79 19.53
CA ALA A 144 0.62 -6.03 20.27
C ALA A 144 0.16 -7.18 19.35
N GLY A 145 -0.42 -6.82 18.20
CA GLY A 145 -0.86 -7.73 17.15
C GLY A 145 0.29 -8.38 16.37
N TYR A 146 1.50 -7.81 16.36
CA TYR A 146 2.60 -8.32 15.55
C TYR A 146 3.00 -9.76 15.93
N LYS A 147 3.18 -10.62 14.92
CA LYS A 147 3.52 -12.06 15.08
C LYS A 147 4.72 -12.49 14.23
N GLY A 148 5.33 -11.55 13.50
CA GLY A 148 6.54 -11.78 12.74
C GLY A 148 7.80 -11.78 13.61
N GLN A 149 8.96 -11.85 12.97
CA GLN A 149 10.26 -11.96 13.62
C GLN A 149 11.12 -10.69 13.47
N ALA A 150 10.64 -9.68 12.75
CA ALA A 150 11.38 -8.45 12.52
C ALA A 150 11.55 -7.64 13.80
N THR A 151 12.74 -7.10 13.95
CA THR A 151 13.11 -6.21 15.06
C THR A 151 13.35 -4.76 14.59
N SER A 152 13.25 -4.52 13.29
CA SER A 152 13.37 -3.21 12.65
C SER A 152 12.32 -3.04 11.54
N GLY A 153 12.11 -1.80 11.10
CA GLY A 153 11.23 -1.51 9.96
C GLY A 153 11.72 -2.16 8.66
N SER A 154 13.02 -2.15 8.38
CA SER A 154 13.59 -2.76 7.17
C SER A 154 13.43 -4.29 7.20
N GLN A 155 13.62 -4.91 8.36
CA GLN A 155 13.37 -6.34 8.54
C GLN A 155 11.89 -6.68 8.36
N TYR A 156 10.99 -5.81 8.80
CA TYR A 156 9.54 -5.99 8.59
C TYR A 156 9.20 -5.96 7.11
N LEU A 157 9.74 -4.99 6.37
CA LEU A 157 9.56 -4.89 4.91
C LEU A 157 10.08 -6.14 4.19
N TYR A 158 11.28 -6.61 4.57
CA TYR A 158 11.84 -7.84 4.01
C TYR A 158 10.95 -9.05 4.33
N GLU A 159 10.58 -9.24 5.60
CA GLU A 159 9.73 -10.35 6.05
C GLU A 159 8.38 -10.35 5.33
N SER A 160 7.77 -9.18 5.16
CA SER A 160 6.50 -9.02 4.45
C SER A 160 6.59 -9.44 2.98
N ILE A 161 7.77 -9.32 2.34
CA ILE A 161 7.98 -9.76 0.96
C ILE A 161 8.23 -11.27 0.88
N VAL A 162 9.06 -11.82 1.77
CA VAL A 162 9.46 -13.24 1.70
C VAL A 162 8.48 -14.19 2.40
N LYS A 163 7.69 -13.67 3.35
CA LYS A 163 6.72 -14.40 4.17
C LYS A 163 5.50 -13.51 4.43
N PRO A 164 4.72 -13.14 3.39
CA PRO A 164 3.65 -12.14 3.52
C PRO A 164 2.58 -12.51 4.55
N ASN A 165 2.37 -13.79 4.81
CA ASN A 165 1.39 -14.26 5.78
C ASN A 165 1.94 -14.40 7.22
N ALA A 166 3.20 -14.00 7.49
CA ALA A 166 3.77 -13.98 8.84
C ALA A 166 3.11 -12.91 9.72
N TYR A 167 2.68 -11.80 9.11
CA TYR A 167 1.85 -10.79 9.74
C TYR A 167 0.96 -10.12 8.70
N ILE A 168 -0.34 -10.09 8.96
CA ILE A 168 -1.31 -9.35 8.14
C ILE A 168 -1.79 -8.14 8.93
N VAL A 169 -1.58 -6.95 8.37
CA VAL A 169 -2.05 -5.70 8.98
C VAL A 169 -3.57 -5.74 9.13
N ALA A 170 -4.09 -5.17 10.23
CA ALA A 170 -5.51 -5.14 10.51
C ALA A 170 -6.31 -4.54 9.34
N GLY A 171 -7.44 -5.18 9.00
CA GLY A 171 -8.31 -4.75 7.90
C GLY A 171 -8.02 -5.41 6.54
N PHE A 172 -6.97 -6.22 6.43
CA PHE A 172 -6.62 -6.95 5.21
C PHE A 172 -6.76 -8.47 5.36
N ASN A 173 -6.83 -9.17 4.22
CA ASN A 173 -7.01 -10.62 4.17
C ASN A 173 -5.69 -11.36 3.94
N ASP A 174 -5.57 -12.53 4.57
CA ASP A 174 -4.50 -13.49 4.31
C ASP A 174 -4.58 -14.06 2.87
N GLY A 175 -3.44 -14.46 2.32
CA GLY A 175 -3.34 -15.15 1.03
C GLY A 175 -3.50 -14.26 -0.20
N VAL A 176 -3.62 -12.93 -0.02
CA VAL A 176 -3.73 -11.97 -1.13
C VAL A 176 -2.37 -11.65 -1.74
N MET A 177 -1.35 -11.43 -0.91
CA MET A 177 0.01 -11.17 -1.41
C MET A 177 0.70 -12.49 -1.81
N PRO A 178 1.29 -12.59 -3.02
CA PRO A 178 1.93 -13.81 -3.48
C PRO A 178 3.06 -14.31 -2.56
N ASN A 179 3.03 -15.59 -2.20
CA ASN A 179 4.01 -16.23 -1.29
C ASN A 179 5.28 -16.74 -2.01
N ASN A 180 5.47 -16.43 -3.29
CA ASN A 180 6.55 -16.98 -4.11
C ASN A 180 7.73 -16.03 -4.34
N PHE A 181 7.67 -14.78 -3.85
CA PHE A 181 8.72 -13.78 -4.10
C PHE A 181 10.11 -14.20 -3.60
N ALA A 182 10.19 -14.96 -2.50
CA ALA A 182 11.46 -15.54 -2.02
C ALA A 182 12.11 -16.53 -3.01
N THR A 183 11.36 -17.03 -4.00
CA THR A 183 11.83 -17.97 -5.01
C THR A 183 11.87 -17.37 -6.42
N THR A 184 11.11 -16.31 -6.69
CA THR A 184 11.03 -15.66 -8.00
C THR A 184 11.90 -14.41 -8.12
N LEU A 185 12.24 -13.77 -6.99
CA LEU A 185 13.15 -12.63 -6.94
C LEU A 185 14.49 -13.06 -6.35
N SER A 186 15.57 -12.47 -6.85
CA SER A 186 16.86 -12.60 -6.19
C SER A 186 16.86 -11.85 -4.86
N GLU A 187 17.74 -12.25 -3.94
CA GLU A 187 17.88 -11.55 -2.66
C GLU A 187 18.26 -10.07 -2.84
N GLU A 188 19.13 -9.76 -3.80
CA GLU A 188 19.50 -8.38 -4.17
C GLU A 188 18.26 -7.58 -4.62
N GLN A 189 17.39 -8.16 -5.45
CA GLN A 189 16.14 -7.48 -5.87
C GLN A 189 15.22 -7.18 -4.69
N ILE A 190 15.14 -8.09 -3.71
CA ILE A 190 14.33 -7.86 -2.50
C ILE A 190 14.96 -6.75 -1.66
N PHE A 191 16.29 -6.71 -1.51
CA PHE A 191 16.98 -5.63 -0.79
C PHE A 191 16.76 -4.28 -1.48
N ASP A 192 16.83 -4.24 -2.81
CA ASP A 192 16.53 -3.05 -3.61
C ASP A 192 15.08 -2.58 -3.36
N ILE A 193 14.09 -3.47 -3.38
CA ILE A 193 12.70 -3.14 -3.05
C ILE A 193 12.60 -2.57 -1.63
N VAL A 194 13.22 -3.20 -0.63
CA VAL A 194 13.21 -2.71 0.76
C VAL A 194 13.82 -1.30 0.84
N ALA A 195 14.93 -1.05 0.16
CA ALA A 195 15.55 0.27 0.07
C ALA A 195 14.60 1.29 -0.55
N TYR A 196 13.89 0.94 -1.62
CA TYR A 196 12.87 1.79 -2.23
C TYR A 196 11.72 2.11 -1.27
N LEU A 197 11.14 1.08 -0.63
CA LEU A 197 10.01 1.25 0.30
C LEU A 197 10.39 2.14 1.51
N ASN A 198 11.62 2.06 1.98
CA ASN A 198 12.15 2.95 3.03
C ASN A 198 12.20 4.44 2.62
N THR A 199 12.15 4.75 1.32
CA THR A 199 12.06 6.14 0.84
C THR A 199 10.65 6.73 0.92
N LEU A 200 9.62 5.90 1.09
CA LEU A 200 8.21 6.32 1.04
C LEU A 200 7.73 6.85 2.40
N LYS A 201 7.59 8.18 2.52
CA LYS A 201 7.29 8.88 3.79
C LYS A 201 6.02 9.75 3.77
N GLY A 202 5.17 9.57 2.76
CA GLY A 202 4.04 10.45 2.46
C GLY A 202 4.54 11.66 1.67
N GLY A 203 4.08 11.79 0.44
CA GLY A 203 4.35 12.96 -0.41
C GLY A 203 3.55 14.19 0.00
#